data_AF-A0A2X0IIY1-F1
#
_entry.id   AF-A0A2X0IIY1-F1
#
_cell.length_a   1.000
_cell.length_b   1.000
_cell.length_c   1.000
_cell.angle_alpha   90.00
_cell.angle_beta   90.00
_cell.angle_gamma   90.00
#
_symmetry.space_group_name_H-M   'P 1'
#
loop_
_entity.id
_entity.type
_entity.pdbx_description
1 polymer ?
#
loop_
_entity_poly.entity_id
_entity_poly.type
_entity_poly.pdbx_seq_one_letter_code
_entity_poly.pdbx_strand_id
1 'polypeptide(L)'
;MTGSADRFGPGGEASGPDDPGAGADPLARLARGSAPPLPIPEGAFAEVRRRAARRRRRRAVLGATACVGVAAVGIYAAGVFSPRGPGEVVTPPASSVRSLSTPSALPSTTASPTPSATASPAPSQPTDSPSASLGGSAVPTPSAGPGTPAPGGGPSGTGGTPLCTAAQLSPRLDPGNAGAGQIYTYVVVTNHSSTACHVAGFPGLSMLDSSGRQIGIPATYTHLPYTQVVLAPGASASDTVHTVNRQTNDPTECLPTSTSLRIYPPGSRASLVFPGQITDCLNTFEVTPFGPGTTGNPAN
;
A
#
# COMPACT_ATOMS: atom_id res chain seq x y z
N MET A 1 -22.50 40.98 69.16
CA MET A 1 -23.63 41.87 69.50
C MET A 1 -23.12 43.29 69.50
N THR A 2 -23.96 44.24 69.08
CA THR A 2 -23.69 45.62 68.64
C THR A 2 -23.26 45.71 67.16
N GLY A 3 -23.85 46.55 66.32
CA GLY A 3 -24.93 47.51 66.51
C GLY A 3 -25.07 48.36 65.25
N SER A 4 -26.32 48.54 64.85
CA SER A 4 -26.91 49.25 63.71
C SER A 4 -26.34 50.62 63.29
N ALA A 5 -26.43 50.80 61.96
CA ALA A 5 -27.08 51.91 61.24
C ALA A 5 -26.37 53.26 60.97
N ASP A 6 -26.49 53.62 59.67
CA ASP A 6 -27.08 54.87 59.14
C ASP A 6 -26.16 56.01 58.62
N ARG A 7 -26.31 56.24 57.29
CA ARG A 7 -26.81 57.48 56.65
C ARG A 7 -25.83 58.47 55.98
N PHE A 8 -26.37 59.02 54.88
CA PHE A 8 -26.10 60.31 54.18
C PHE A 8 -25.00 60.40 53.10
N GLY A 9 -25.47 60.52 51.85
CA GLY A 9 -25.35 61.81 51.13
C GLY A 9 -24.50 61.83 49.85
N PRO A 10 -24.99 62.46 48.74
CA PRO A 10 -24.42 62.35 47.40
C PRO A 10 -23.59 63.58 46.99
N GLY A 11 -22.78 63.42 45.93
CA GLY A 11 -22.19 64.53 45.18
C GLY A 11 -20.66 64.54 45.22
N GLY A 12 -20.04 64.31 44.07
CA GLY A 12 -18.60 64.39 43.88
C GLY A 12 -18.25 64.19 42.42
N GLU A 13 -18.45 65.23 41.61
CA GLU A 13 -17.65 65.43 40.41
C GLU A 13 -16.17 65.45 40.82
N ALA A 14 -15.38 64.56 40.24
CA ALA A 14 -13.94 64.68 40.21
C ALA A 14 -13.46 64.24 38.83
N SER A 15 -13.07 65.24 38.07
CA SER A 15 -12.35 65.21 36.80
C SER A 15 -11.31 64.09 36.74
N GLY A 16 -11.43 63.23 35.74
CA GLY A 16 -10.39 62.25 35.41
C GLY A 16 -9.17 62.95 34.81
N PRO A 17 -7.94 62.57 35.19
CA PRO A 17 -6.73 63.04 34.54
C PRO A 17 -6.56 62.38 33.16
N ASP A 18 -6.15 63.18 32.18
CA ASP A 18 -5.61 62.76 30.90
C ASP A 18 -4.49 61.72 31.10
N ASP A 19 -4.70 60.49 30.61
CA ASP A 19 -3.67 59.47 30.45
C ASP A 19 -3.37 59.30 28.94
N PRO A 20 -2.20 59.76 28.45
CA PRO A 20 -1.79 59.57 27.08
C PRO A 20 -0.97 58.28 26.94
N GLY A 21 -1.53 57.29 26.23
CA GLY A 21 -0.72 56.27 25.56
C GLY A 21 -0.91 54.83 26.04
N ALA A 22 -2.07 54.25 25.75
CA ALA A 22 -2.18 52.80 25.59
C ALA A 22 -1.98 52.45 24.10
N GLY A 23 -0.82 51.87 23.79
CA GLY A 23 -0.43 51.45 22.46
C GLY A 23 -1.49 50.55 21.80
N ALA A 24 -1.99 51.01 20.65
CA ALA A 24 -2.83 50.19 19.79
C ALA A 24 -2.01 48.99 19.28
N ASP A 25 -2.48 47.79 19.61
CA ASP A 25 -1.91 46.52 19.16
C ASP A 25 -1.84 46.49 17.62
N PRO A 26 -0.63 46.46 17.01
CA PRO A 26 -0.46 46.51 15.56
C PRO A 26 -1.02 45.27 14.84
N LEU A 27 -1.25 44.16 15.55
CA LEU A 27 -1.81 42.93 14.98
C LEU A 27 -3.33 43.01 14.79
N ALA A 28 -4.03 43.82 15.58
CA ALA A 28 -5.48 43.98 15.46
C ALA A 28 -5.91 44.74 14.18
N ARG A 29 -5.01 45.55 13.60
CA ARG A 29 -5.26 46.24 12.33
C ARG A 29 -5.02 45.35 11.09
N LEU A 30 -4.19 44.31 11.20
CA LEU A 30 -3.94 43.38 10.10
C LEU A 30 -5.05 42.31 9.96
N ALA A 31 -5.72 41.96 11.05
CA ALA A 31 -6.84 41.01 11.02
C ALA A 31 -8.14 41.59 10.42
N ARG A 32 -8.28 42.93 10.37
CA ARG A 32 -9.39 43.63 9.69
C ARG A 32 -8.98 44.06 8.29
N GLY A 33 -8.55 43.11 7.47
CA GLY A 33 -8.46 43.33 6.03
C GLY A 33 -9.87 43.55 5.46
N SER A 34 -10.26 44.81 5.27
CA SER A 34 -11.49 45.18 4.55
C SER A 34 -11.26 45.06 3.04
N ALA A 35 -11.17 43.84 2.52
CA ALA A 35 -11.30 43.62 1.09
C ALA A 35 -12.81 43.71 0.75
N PRO A 36 -13.24 44.61 -0.16
CA PRO A 36 -14.62 44.58 -0.63
C PRO A 36 -14.90 43.22 -1.30
N PRO A 37 -16.06 42.60 -1.06
CA PRO A 37 -16.39 41.35 -1.71
C PRO A 37 -16.35 41.54 -3.22
N LEU A 38 -15.59 40.68 -3.91
CA LEU A 38 -15.56 40.69 -5.37
C LEU A 38 -16.98 40.50 -5.91
N PRO A 39 -17.41 41.27 -6.92
CA PRO A 39 -18.73 41.12 -7.51
C PRO A 39 -18.86 39.70 -8.06
N ILE A 40 -19.88 38.98 -7.59
CA ILE A 40 -20.21 37.64 -8.07
C ILE A 40 -20.59 37.78 -9.56
N PRO A 41 -19.87 37.15 -10.50
CA PRO A 41 -20.25 37.23 -11.91
C PRO A 41 -21.60 36.53 -12.10
N GLU A 42 -22.62 37.29 -12.47
CA GLU A 42 -23.94 36.74 -12.79
C GLU A 42 -23.81 35.73 -13.95
N GLY A 43 -24.32 34.52 -13.74
CA GLY A 43 -24.39 33.48 -14.77
C GLY A 43 -23.32 32.37 -14.70
N ALA A 44 -22.17 32.58 -14.05
CA ALA A 44 -21.11 31.56 -14.00
C ALA A 44 -21.57 30.25 -13.31
N PHE A 45 -22.32 30.37 -12.22
CA PHE A 45 -22.89 29.23 -11.51
C PHE A 45 -24.06 28.57 -12.26
N ALA A 46 -24.76 29.31 -13.13
CA ALA A 46 -25.83 28.75 -13.94
C ALA A 46 -25.27 27.78 -14.98
N GLU A 47 -24.11 28.09 -15.56
CA GLU A 47 -23.47 27.21 -16.54
C GLU A 47 -22.89 25.95 -15.90
N VAL A 48 -22.27 26.08 -14.71
CA VAL A 48 -21.79 24.93 -13.93
C VAL A 48 -22.96 24.03 -13.51
N ARG A 49 -24.09 24.59 -13.04
CA ARG A 49 -25.30 23.83 -12.72
C ARG A 49 -25.90 23.13 -13.95
N ARG A 50 -25.91 23.78 -15.12
CA ARG A 50 -26.37 23.16 -16.39
C ARG A 50 -25.47 22.01 -16.83
N ARG A 51 -24.13 22.14 -16.69
CA ARG A 51 -23.18 21.05 -17.00
C ARG A 51 -23.32 19.87 -16.03
N ALA A 52 -23.54 20.13 -14.74
CA ALA A 52 -23.80 19.09 -13.75
C ALA A 52 -25.12 18.34 -14.00
N ALA A 53 -26.19 19.05 -14.34
CA ALA A 53 -27.49 18.46 -14.67
C ALA A 53 -27.43 17.58 -15.94
N ARG A 54 -26.69 17.99 -16.98
CA ARG A 54 -26.48 17.17 -18.20
C ARG A 54 -25.73 15.86 -17.91
N ARG A 55 -24.74 15.86 -17.00
CA ARG A 55 -24.03 14.61 -16.60
C ARG A 55 -24.94 13.63 -15.85
N ARG A 56 -25.83 14.11 -14.98
CA ARG A 56 -26.81 13.25 -14.29
C ARG A 56 -27.83 12.64 -15.26
N ARG A 57 -28.33 13.40 -16.23
CA ARG A 57 -29.26 12.88 -17.25
C ARG A 57 -28.61 11.84 -18.17
N ARG A 58 -27.32 12.01 -18.54
CA ARG A 58 -26.59 11.01 -19.35
C ARG A 58 -26.37 9.68 -18.61
N ARG A 59 -26.15 9.71 -17.29
CA ARG A 59 -26.04 8.48 -16.47
C ARG A 59 -27.38 7.75 -16.32
N ALA A 60 -28.50 8.46 -16.28
CA ALA A 60 -29.83 7.85 -16.23
C ALA A 60 -30.22 7.13 -17.54
N VAL A 61 -29.82 7.66 -18.71
CA VAL A 61 -30.14 7.06 -20.02
C VAL A 61 -29.30 5.79 -20.29
N LEU A 62 -28.05 5.73 -19.82
CA LEU A 62 -27.19 4.54 -19.97
C LEU A 62 -27.56 3.38 -19.01
N GLY A 63 -28.21 3.66 -17.88
CA GLY A 63 -28.71 2.62 -16.96
C GLY A 63 -29.94 1.88 -17.49
N ALA A 64 -30.77 2.54 -18.30
CA ALA A 64 -32.01 1.96 -18.82
C ALA A 64 -31.82 0.92 -19.95
N THR A 65 -30.69 0.95 -20.67
CA THR A 65 -30.38 -0.03 -21.73
C THR A 65 -29.78 -1.34 -21.22
N ALA A 66 -29.27 -1.38 -19.99
CA ALA A 66 -28.64 -2.58 -19.41
C ALA A 66 -29.66 -3.57 -18.81
N CYS A 67 -30.85 -3.11 -18.41
CA CYS A 67 -31.87 -3.97 -17.77
C CYS A 67 -32.69 -4.82 -18.77
N VAL A 68 -32.75 -4.44 -20.05
CA VAL A 68 -33.51 -5.19 -21.07
C VAL A 68 -32.75 -6.44 -21.56
N GLY A 69 -31.41 -6.41 -21.57
CA GLY A 69 -30.59 -7.53 -22.05
C GLY A 69 -30.53 -8.73 -21.09
N VAL A 70 -30.66 -8.52 -19.78
CA VAL A 70 -30.55 -9.58 -18.77
C VAL A 70 -31.84 -10.42 -18.66
N ALA A 71 -33.00 -9.85 -18.97
CA ALA A 71 -34.27 -10.58 -18.93
C ALA A 71 -34.44 -11.58 -20.10
N ALA A 72 -33.83 -11.33 -21.25
CA ALA A 72 -33.95 -12.22 -22.42
C ALA A 72 -33.10 -13.50 -22.32
N VAL A 73 -31.96 -13.46 -21.62
CA VAL A 73 -31.05 -14.61 -21.46
C VAL A 73 -31.54 -15.57 -20.36
N GLY A 74 -32.18 -15.05 -19.31
CA GLY A 74 -32.73 -15.87 -18.21
C GLY A 74 -33.89 -16.79 -18.64
N ILE A 75 -34.69 -16.38 -19.62
CA ILE A 75 -35.82 -17.18 -20.13
C ILE A 75 -35.34 -18.34 -21.02
N TYR A 76 -34.18 -18.21 -21.69
CA TYR A 76 -33.65 -19.27 -22.56
C TYR A 76 -32.98 -20.42 -21.78
N ALA A 77 -32.48 -20.17 -20.57
CA ALA A 77 -31.79 -21.19 -19.76
C ALA A 77 -32.72 -22.07 -18.91
N ALA A 78 -33.97 -21.65 -18.67
CA ALA A 78 -34.95 -22.41 -17.89
C ALA A 78 -35.80 -23.39 -18.72
N GLY A 79 -35.67 -23.39 -20.05
CA GLY A 79 -36.52 -24.18 -20.96
C GLY A 79 -35.99 -25.55 -21.40
N VAL A 80 -34.72 -25.90 -21.14
CA VAL A 80 -34.07 -27.08 -21.77
C VAL A 80 -33.75 -28.23 -20.80
N PHE A 81 -33.90 -28.06 -19.48
CA PHE A 81 -33.70 -29.16 -18.54
C PHE A 81 -34.96 -29.45 -17.71
N SER A 82 -35.87 -30.23 -18.31
CA SER A 82 -36.88 -30.98 -17.57
C SER A 82 -36.54 -32.47 -17.62
N PRO A 83 -36.13 -33.10 -16.50
CA PRO A 83 -36.33 -34.52 -16.29
C PRO A 83 -37.68 -34.75 -15.59
N ARG A 84 -38.47 -35.65 -16.18
CA ARG A 84 -39.72 -36.20 -15.62
C ARG A 84 -39.41 -37.18 -14.48
N GLY A 85 -40.24 -37.17 -13.42
CA GLY A 85 -40.45 -38.34 -12.54
C GLY A 85 -40.69 -38.02 -11.06
N PRO A 86 -41.80 -38.44 -10.43
CA PRO A 86 -42.16 -38.15 -9.04
C PRO A 86 -41.93 -39.33 -8.08
N GLY A 87 -41.87 -39.01 -6.78
CA GLY A 87 -41.88 -39.93 -5.63
C GLY A 87 -40.85 -39.46 -4.60
N GLU A 88 -41.06 -39.42 -3.30
CA GLU A 88 -42.17 -39.74 -2.41
C GLU A 88 -41.83 -39.03 -1.08
N VAL A 89 -42.86 -38.61 -0.35
CA VAL A 89 -42.82 -37.83 0.89
C VAL A 89 -42.41 -38.71 2.08
N VAL A 90 -41.43 -38.30 2.91
CA VAL A 90 -41.40 -38.56 4.37
C VAL A 90 -40.54 -37.50 5.12
N THR A 91 -41.18 -36.57 5.82
CA THR A 91 -40.73 -36.01 7.14
C THR A 91 -41.24 -36.95 8.25
N PRO A 92 -40.71 -37.02 9.50
CA PRO A 92 -40.31 -35.91 10.41
C PRO A 92 -39.20 -36.34 11.44
N PRO A 93 -39.14 -35.88 12.73
CA PRO A 93 -39.10 -34.54 13.34
C PRO A 93 -37.86 -34.26 14.23
N ALA A 94 -37.83 -33.06 14.80
CA ALA A 94 -36.88 -32.45 15.73
C ALA A 94 -36.69 -33.13 17.11
N SER A 95 -35.53 -32.85 17.74
CA SER A 95 -35.33 -32.59 19.20
C SER A 95 -33.89 -32.10 19.42
N SER A 96 -33.66 -30.85 19.82
CA SER A 96 -33.40 -30.40 21.21
C SER A 96 -32.08 -30.90 21.79
N VAL A 97 -31.09 -30.02 22.04
CA VAL A 97 -30.77 -29.49 23.40
C VAL A 97 -29.63 -28.45 23.37
N ARG A 98 -29.85 -27.43 24.19
CA ARG A 98 -28.98 -26.33 24.62
C ARG A 98 -27.91 -26.84 25.60
N SER A 99 -26.70 -26.28 25.57
CA SER A 99 -25.89 -26.05 26.79
C SER A 99 -24.76 -25.04 26.53
N LEU A 100 -24.87 -23.89 27.22
CA LEU A 100 -23.78 -22.94 27.44
C LEU A 100 -22.89 -23.49 28.56
N SER A 101 -21.57 -23.34 28.46
CA SER A 101 -20.66 -23.32 29.60
C SER A 101 -19.37 -22.57 29.23
N THR A 102 -19.17 -21.42 29.85
CA THR A 102 -17.90 -20.70 30.07
C THR A 102 -17.67 -20.67 31.59
N PRO A 103 -16.52 -20.19 32.13
CA PRO A 103 -15.11 -20.35 31.78
C PRO A 103 -14.30 -20.97 32.97
N SER A 104 -13.01 -21.30 32.82
CA SER A 104 -12.14 -21.48 34.00
C SER A 104 -10.63 -21.31 33.73
N ALA A 105 -10.10 -20.27 34.40
CA ALA A 105 -8.82 -20.13 35.09
C ALA A 105 -7.45 -20.44 34.43
N LEU A 106 -6.57 -19.44 34.55
CA LEU A 106 -5.09 -19.49 34.47
C LEU A 106 -4.49 -20.47 35.50
N PRO A 107 -3.22 -20.87 35.30
CA PRO A 107 -2.21 -20.37 36.24
C PRO A 107 -0.90 -19.89 35.60
N SER A 108 -0.28 -18.95 36.31
CA SER A 108 1.07 -18.42 36.16
C SER A 108 2.13 -19.44 36.57
N THR A 109 3.28 -19.46 35.89
CA THR A 109 4.55 -19.89 36.50
C THR A 109 5.75 -19.17 35.89
N THR A 110 6.43 -18.46 36.79
CA THR A 110 7.76 -17.84 36.72
C THR A 110 8.87 -18.89 36.61
N ALA A 111 9.89 -18.63 35.78
CA ALA A 111 11.30 -18.90 36.08
C ALA A 111 12.26 -18.36 35.00
N SER A 112 13.17 -17.48 35.41
CA SER A 112 14.47 -17.20 34.75
C SER A 112 15.43 -18.39 34.96
N PRO A 113 16.49 -18.57 34.13
CA PRO A 113 17.77 -17.92 34.46
C PRO A 113 18.63 -17.45 33.26
N THR A 114 19.55 -16.54 33.61
CA THR A 114 20.79 -16.03 32.97
C THR A 114 21.55 -16.94 31.99
N PRO A 115 22.16 -16.38 30.91
CA PRO A 115 23.20 -17.06 30.14
C PRO A 115 24.62 -16.81 30.72
N SER A 116 25.35 -17.90 30.98
CA SER A 116 26.79 -17.92 31.21
C SER A 116 27.54 -18.04 29.88
N ALA A 117 28.62 -17.27 29.74
CA ALA A 117 29.61 -17.35 28.67
C ALA A 117 30.30 -18.72 28.60
N THR A 118 30.87 -19.10 27.44
CA THR A 118 32.25 -19.59 27.28
C THR A 118 32.53 -20.21 25.89
N ALA A 119 33.69 -19.80 25.35
CA ALA A 119 34.63 -20.45 24.42
C ALA A 119 34.26 -20.77 22.95
N SER A 120 34.92 -19.99 22.10
CA SER A 120 35.42 -20.31 20.76
C SER A 120 36.42 -21.47 20.77
N PRO A 121 36.48 -22.27 19.71
CA PRO A 121 37.72 -22.92 19.28
C PRO A 121 38.09 -22.57 17.82
N ALA A 122 39.35 -22.17 17.64
CA ALA A 122 40.07 -22.20 16.37
C ALA A 122 40.40 -23.66 15.97
N PRO A 123 40.70 -23.93 14.69
CA PRO A 123 42.05 -24.41 14.42
C PRO A 123 42.68 -23.94 13.08
N SER A 124 43.97 -23.61 13.20
CA SER A 124 45.13 -24.08 12.44
C SER A 124 45.16 -24.07 10.90
N GLN A 125 46.18 -23.36 10.42
CA GLN A 125 46.77 -23.37 9.08
C GLN A 125 47.31 -24.77 8.69
N PRO A 126 47.60 -25.00 7.40
CA PRO A 126 49.01 -24.92 7.03
C PRO A 126 49.32 -24.16 5.73
N THR A 127 50.53 -23.64 5.76
CA THR A 127 51.40 -23.11 4.70
C THR A 127 51.50 -24.07 3.51
N ASP A 128 51.49 -23.52 2.29
CA ASP A 128 52.61 -23.66 1.35
C ASP A 128 52.43 -22.78 0.11
N SER A 129 53.50 -22.06 -0.20
CA SER A 129 53.71 -21.32 -1.45
C SER A 129 54.92 -21.97 -2.12
N PRO A 130 54.93 -22.14 -3.46
CA PRO A 130 55.76 -21.22 -4.24
C PRO A 130 55.29 -20.89 -5.67
N SER A 131 55.74 -19.72 -6.12
CA SER A 131 56.16 -19.26 -7.45
C SER A 131 55.50 -19.75 -8.75
N ALA A 132 54.89 -18.76 -9.42
CA ALA A 132 55.05 -18.35 -10.82
C ALA A 132 55.63 -19.32 -11.87
N SER A 133 54.92 -19.45 -13.00
CA SER A 133 55.51 -19.40 -14.35
C SER A 133 54.47 -19.04 -15.42
N LEU A 134 54.95 -18.29 -16.41
CA LEU A 134 54.26 -17.70 -17.55
C LEU A 134 53.99 -18.72 -18.67
N GLY A 135 52.96 -18.43 -19.48
CA GLY A 135 52.97 -18.72 -20.92
C GLY A 135 52.26 -20.00 -21.37
N GLY A 136 51.32 -19.85 -22.30
CA GLY A 136 50.72 -20.99 -23.01
C GLY A 136 49.37 -20.69 -23.63
N SER A 137 49.35 -19.87 -24.67
CA SER A 137 48.20 -19.75 -25.57
C SER A 137 48.06 -21.07 -26.35
N ALA A 138 46.95 -21.77 -26.19
CA ALA A 138 46.56 -22.87 -27.07
C ALA A 138 45.04 -22.94 -27.20
N VAL A 139 44.58 -22.68 -28.41
CA VAL A 139 43.21 -22.85 -28.89
C VAL A 139 42.95 -24.35 -29.12
N PRO A 140 41.84 -24.93 -28.66
CA PRO A 140 41.33 -26.15 -29.26
C PRO A 140 40.11 -25.85 -30.13
N THR A 141 40.22 -26.26 -31.39
CA THR A 141 39.18 -26.43 -32.41
C THR A 141 38.04 -27.34 -31.94
N PRO A 142 36.78 -27.12 -32.40
CA PRO A 142 35.65 -27.97 -32.05
C PRO A 142 35.68 -29.28 -32.86
N SER A 143 35.61 -30.42 -32.17
CA SER A 143 35.34 -31.72 -32.79
C SER A 143 33.88 -32.06 -32.58
N ALA A 144 33.13 -32.14 -33.68
CA ALA A 144 31.72 -32.53 -33.70
C ALA A 144 31.60 -34.05 -33.57
N GLY A 145 30.86 -34.50 -32.55
CA GLY A 145 30.37 -35.87 -32.42
C GLY A 145 28.85 -35.85 -32.23
N PRO A 146 28.07 -36.68 -32.95
CA PRO A 146 26.63 -36.75 -32.79
C PRO A 146 26.30 -37.53 -31.50
N GLY A 147 26.08 -36.80 -30.40
CA GLY A 147 25.56 -37.34 -29.16
C GLY A 147 24.04 -37.37 -29.18
N THR A 148 23.48 -38.57 -29.07
CA THR A 148 22.07 -38.88 -28.81
C THR A 148 21.44 -37.93 -27.76
N PRO A 149 20.20 -37.44 -27.92
CA PRO A 149 19.55 -36.65 -26.88
C PRO A 149 19.24 -37.56 -25.68
N ALA A 150 20.00 -37.37 -24.60
CA ALA A 150 19.55 -37.81 -23.27
C ALA A 150 18.34 -36.94 -22.88
N PRO A 151 17.22 -37.51 -22.43
CA PRO A 151 16.12 -36.72 -21.89
C PRO A 151 16.66 -35.87 -20.74
N GLY A 152 16.58 -34.54 -20.91
CA GLY A 152 16.98 -33.57 -19.89
C GLY A 152 16.26 -33.90 -18.58
N GLY A 153 17.04 -34.05 -17.52
CA GLY A 153 16.55 -34.29 -16.18
C GLY A 153 15.50 -33.27 -15.79
N GLY A 154 14.29 -33.75 -15.51
CA GLY A 154 13.28 -32.94 -14.84
C GLY A 154 13.84 -32.45 -13.50
N PRO A 155 13.48 -31.23 -13.05
CA PRO A 155 13.94 -30.75 -11.77
C PRO A 155 13.36 -31.64 -10.67
N SER A 156 14.24 -32.41 -10.03
CA SER A 156 14.02 -32.92 -8.69
C SER A 156 13.96 -31.73 -7.74
N GLY A 157 12.74 -31.38 -7.34
CA GLY A 157 12.46 -30.41 -6.29
C GLY A 157 11.24 -30.86 -5.51
N THR A 158 11.43 -31.15 -4.23
CA THR A 158 10.40 -31.46 -3.24
C THR A 158 9.18 -30.55 -3.42
N GLY A 159 7.99 -31.15 -3.57
CA GLY A 159 6.76 -30.50 -4.04
C GLY A 159 6.37 -29.23 -3.31
N GLY A 160 6.72 -28.08 -3.90
CA GLY A 160 6.28 -26.75 -3.47
C GLY A 160 6.13 -25.82 -4.67
N THR A 161 5.25 -24.84 -4.55
CA THR A 161 5.06 -23.80 -5.59
C THR A 161 6.37 -23.03 -5.80
N PRO A 162 6.87 -22.84 -7.03
CA PRO A 162 8.11 -22.11 -7.27
C PRO A 162 8.00 -20.61 -6.98
N LEU A 163 9.12 -19.92 -6.75
CA LEU A 163 9.17 -18.46 -6.65
C LEU A 163 8.74 -17.82 -7.98
N CYS A 164 7.99 -16.71 -7.91
CA CYS A 164 7.64 -15.95 -9.10
C CYS A 164 8.89 -15.28 -9.69
N THR A 165 9.13 -15.52 -10.97
CA THR A 165 10.15 -14.78 -11.73
C THR A 165 9.61 -13.42 -12.16
N ALA A 166 10.50 -12.46 -12.40
CA ALA A 166 10.10 -11.15 -12.92
C ALA A 166 9.29 -11.26 -14.22
N ALA A 167 9.69 -12.16 -15.12
CA ALA A 167 9.00 -12.38 -16.39
C ALA A 167 7.58 -12.97 -16.26
N GLN A 168 7.17 -13.45 -15.08
CA GLN A 168 5.80 -13.95 -14.83
C GLN A 168 4.90 -12.88 -14.21
N LEU A 169 5.46 -11.74 -13.78
CA LEU A 169 4.74 -10.72 -13.03
C LEU A 169 4.51 -9.47 -13.89
N SER A 170 3.32 -8.90 -13.77
CA SER A 170 2.98 -7.59 -14.32
C SER A 170 2.72 -6.62 -13.17
N PRO A 171 3.64 -5.70 -12.86
CA PRO A 171 3.45 -4.70 -11.82
C PRO A 171 2.62 -3.51 -12.32
N ARG A 172 1.88 -2.89 -11.41
CA ARG A 172 1.23 -1.59 -11.60
C ARG A 172 1.15 -0.82 -10.28
N LEU A 173 0.97 0.49 -10.37
CA LEU A 173 0.73 1.35 -9.21
C LEU A 173 -0.75 1.69 -9.11
N ASP A 174 -1.39 1.29 -8.03
CA ASP A 174 -2.78 1.62 -7.72
C ASP A 174 -2.83 2.71 -6.63
N PRO A 175 -3.81 3.63 -6.67
CA PRO A 175 -3.97 4.64 -5.64
C PRO A 175 -4.34 3.97 -4.31
N GLY A 176 -3.81 4.51 -3.21
CA GLY A 176 -4.21 4.10 -1.87
C GLY A 176 -4.86 5.25 -1.10
N ASN A 177 -4.53 5.34 0.18
CA ASN A 177 -5.12 6.29 1.12
C ASN A 177 -4.17 7.44 1.42
N ALA A 178 -4.70 8.57 1.91
CA ALA A 178 -3.89 9.66 2.40
C ALA A 178 -4.56 10.35 3.59
N GLY A 179 -3.76 10.85 4.53
CA GLY A 179 -4.28 11.53 5.73
C GLY A 179 -3.16 12.05 6.62
N ALA A 180 -3.38 13.20 7.25
CA ALA A 180 -2.39 13.85 8.14
C ALA A 180 -0.97 13.96 7.53
N GLY A 181 -0.91 14.23 6.21
CA GLY A 181 0.34 14.35 5.47
C GLY A 181 0.99 13.02 5.04
N GLN A 182 0.43 11.89 5.45
CA GLN A 182 0.85 10.56 4.99
C GLN A 182 0.16 10.22 3.67
N ILE A 183 0.91 9.63 2.74
CA ILE A 183 0.42 9.16 1.45
C ILE A 183 0.78 7.69 1.30
N TYR A 184 -0.23 6.87 1.05
CA TYR A 184 -0.10 5.44 0.80
C TYR A 184 -0.55 5.13 -0.63
N THR A 185 0.28 4.40 -1.36
CA THR A 185 -0.05 3.84 -2.68
C THR A 185 0.26 2.36 -2.69
N TYR A 186 -0.25 1.61 -3.65
CA TYR A 186 -0.10 0.16 -3.66
C TYR A 186 0.64 -0.28 -4.92
N VAL A 187 1.76 -1.01 -4.78
CA VAL A 187 2.30 -1.74 -5.94
C VAL A 187 1.63 -3.08 -5.98
N VAL A 188 0.90 -3.32 -7.07
CA VAL A 188 0.20 -4.57 -7.31
C VAL A 188 0.97 -5.37 -8.34
N VAL A 189 1.30 -6.62 -8.03
CA VAL A 189 1.88 -7.58 -8.97
C VAL A 189 0.86 -8.65 -9.31
N THR A 190 0.61 -8.86 -10.60
CA THR A 190 -0.28 -9.92 -11.09
C THR A 190 0.54 -11.00 -11.79
N ASN A 191 0.29 -12.27 -11.46
CA ASN A 191 0.85 -13.39 -12.22
C ASN A 191 0.13 -13.51 -13.56
N HIS A 192 0.80 -13.20 -14.67
CA HIS A 192 0.24 -13.31 -16.01
C HIS A 192 0.61 -14.62 -16.72
N SER A 193 1.41 -15.47 -16.07
CA SER A 193 1.78 -16.77 -16.62
C SER A 193 0.68 -17.81 -16.42
N SER A 194 0.81 -18.95 -17.11
CA SER A 194 -0.11 -20.08 -16.96
C SER A 194 0.21 -20.99 -15.76
N THR A 195 1.27 -20.70 -15.00
CA THR A 195 1.75 -21.53 -13.89
C THR A 195 1.61 -20.78 -12.57
N ALA A 196 1.19 -21.48 -11.51
CA ALA A 196 1.22 -20.91 -10.17
C ALA A 196 2.67 -20.68 -9.70
N CYS A 197 2.90 -19.56 -9.04
CA CYS A 197 4.16 -19.21 -8.40
C CYS A 197 3.89 -18.54 -7.04
N HIS A 198 4.92 -18.18 -6.27
CA HIS A 198 4.72 -17.43 -5.03
C HIS A 198 5.66 -16.24 -4.88
N VAL A 199 5.24 -15.26 -4.08
CA VAL A 199 6.07 -14.16 -3.58
C VAL A 199 6.07 -14.21 -2.05
N ALA A 200 7.19 -13.88 -1.42
CA ALA A 200 7.32 -13.86 0.03
C ALA A 200 8.32 -12.78 0.46
N GLY A 201 7.85 -11.78 1.22
CA GLY A 201 8.70 -10.71 1.75
C GLY A 201 8.57 -9.40 0.97
N PHE A 202 9.64 -8.61 1.01
CA PHE A 202 9.67 -7.23 0.53
C PHE A 202 10.15 -7.13 -0.91
N PRO A 203 9.46 -6.35 -1.76
CA PRO A 203 10.04 -5.97 -3.04
C PRO A 203 11.15 -4.94 -2.85
N GLY A 204 12.15 -4.96 -3.73
CA GLY A 204 13.00 -3.80 -3.92
C GLY A 204 12.27 -2.80 -4.83
N LEU A 205 12.14 -1.54 -4.44
CA LEU A 205 11.47 -0.51 -5.24
C LEU A 205 12.36 0.72 -5.42
N SER A 206 12.39 1.29 -6.62
CA SER A 206 13.18 2.50 -6.91
C SER A 206 12.43 3.41 -7.86
N MET A 207 12.53 4.72 -7.61
CA MET A 207 11.98 5.76 -8.48
C MET A 207 12.90 6.02 -9.67
N LEU A 208 12.33 6.16 -10.86
CA LEU A 208 13.06 6.50 -12.09
C LEU A 208 12.54 7.78 -12.74
N ASP A 209 13.43 8.54 -13.33
CA ASP A 209 13.11 9.68 -14.20
C ASP A 209 12.73 9.24 -15.63
N SER A 210 12.41 10.21 -16.49
CA SER A 210 12.00 9.97 -17.87
C SER A 210 13.09 9.36 -18.75
N SER A 211 14.35 9.44 -18.34
CA SER A 211 15.50 8.80 -18.99
C SER A 211 15.81 7.41 -18.43
N GLY A 212 15.05 6.94 -17.44
CA GLY A 212 15.25 5.67 -16.77
C GLY A 212 16.36 5.69 -15.72
N ARG A 213 16.87 6.88 -15.34
CA ARG A 213 17.85 7.03 -14.27
C ARG A 213 17.14 7.04 -12.92
N GLN A 214 17.80 6.46 -11.92
CA GLN A 214 17.26 6.41 -10.58
C GLN A 214 17.23 7.80 -9.94
N ILE A 215 16.12 8.10 -9.29
CA ILE A 215 15.91 9.26 -8.43
C ILE A 215 16.08 8.81 -6.99
N GLY A 216 16.96 9.46 -6.24
CA GLY A 216 17.18 9.16 -4.83
C GLY A 216 17.67 7.73 -4.56
N ILE A 217 17.43 7.28 -3.34
CA ILE A 217 17.73 5.92 -2.89
C ILE A 217 16.52 4.98 -3.12
N PRO A 218 16.74 3.66 -3.17
CA PRO A 218 15.64 2.70 -3.17
C PRO A 218 14.81 2.80 -1.89
N ALA A 219 13.56 2.31 -1.95
CA ALA A 219 12.69 2.27 -0.80
C ALA A 219 13.29 1.44 0.34
N THR A 220 13.09 1.91 1.57
CA THR A 220 13.38 1.15 2.80
C THR A 220 12.21 0.23 3.15
N TYR A 221 12.40 -0.65 4.14
CA TYR A 221 11.39 -1.63 4.53
C TYR A 221 10.73 -1.28 5.86
N THR A 222 9.41 -1.26 5.88
CA THR A 222 8.65 -1.27 7.13
C THR A 222 8.60 -2.70 7.66
N HIS A 223 9.36 -2.99 8.71
CA HIS A 223 9.54 -4.36 9.23
C HIS A 223 8.25 -4.97 9.81
N LEU A 224 7.51 -5.68 8.96
CA LEU A 224 6.31 -6.44 9.29
C LEU A 224 6.54 -7.94 9.09
N PRO A 225 5.91 -8.82 9.89
CA PRO A 225 5.90 -10.24 9.61
C PRO A 225 5.20 -10.51 8.27
N TYR A 226 5.65 -11.53 7.54
CA TYR A 226 5.05 -11.92 6.28
C TYR A 226 4.99 -13.43 6.13
N THR A 227 4.05 -13.86 5.29
CA THR A 227 3.90 -15.25 4.87
C THR A 227 4.00 -15.32 3.35
N GLN A 228 4.17 -16.54 2.85
CA GLN A 228 4.17 -16.78 1.41
C GLN A 228 2.79 -16.52 0.81
N VAL A 229 2.74 -15.74 -0.27
CA VAL A 229 1.54 -15.51 -1.08
C VAL A 229 1.65 -16.30 -2.37
N VAL A 230 0.79 -17.31 -2.54
CA VAL A 230 0.71 -18.11 -3.77
C VAL A 230 -0.16 -17.38 -4.79
N LEU A 231 0.39 -17.15 -5.98
CA LEU A 231 -0.27 -16.51 -7.11
C LEU A 231 -0.59 -17.56 -8.18
N ALA A 232 -1.85 -17.98 -8.25
CA ALA A 232 -2.38 -18.67 -9.43
C ALA A 232 -2.35 -17.75 -10.67
N PRO A 233 -2.52 -18.27 -11.89
CA PRO A 233 -2.71 -17.44 -13.09
C PRO A 233 -3.80 -16.38 -12.87
N GLY A 234 -3.48 -15.11 -13.09
CA GLY A 234 -4.37 -13.96 -12.87
C GLY A 234 -4.49 -13.48 -11.42
N ALA A 235 -3.95 -14.21 -10.44
CA ALA A 235 -3.96 -13.77 -9.04
C ALA A 235 -2.95 -12.65 -8.80
N SER A 236 -3.22 -11.83 -7.78
CA SER A 236 -2.38 -10.67 -7.44
C SER A 236 -1.94 -10.67 -5.97
N ALA A 237 -0.78 -10.06 -5.75
CA ALA A 237 -0.30 -9.62 -4.44
C ALA A 237 -0.04 -8.12 -4.50
N SER A 238 -0.09 -7.47 -3.35
CA SER A 238 0.21 -6.04 -3.24
C SER A 238 1.00 -5.71 -1.99
N ASP A 239 1.89 -4.74 -2.09
CA ASP A 239 2.51 -4.06 -0.96
C ASP A 239 1.89 -2.67 -0.78
N THR A 240 2.26 -2.02 0.31
CA THR A 240 1.97 -0.61 0.56
C THR A 240 3.26 0.17 0.44
N VAL A 241 3.25 1.20 -0.40
CA VAL A 241 4.29 2.21 -0.49
C VAL A 241 3.87 3.42 0.34
N HIS A 242 4.71 3.82 1.29
CA HIS A 242 4.50 4.98 2.15
C HIS A 242 5.43 6.12 1.75
N THR A 243 4.82 7.29 1.53
CA THR A 243 5.50 8.57 1.34
C THR A 243 4.80 9.65 2.16
N VAL A 244 5.40 10.84 2.25
CA VAL A 244 4.77 12.00 2.87
C VAL A 244 4.55 13.11 1.84
N ASN A 245 3.52 13.92 2.06
CA ASN A 245 3.38 15.16 1.31
C ASN A 245 4.44 16.18 1.74
N ARG A 246 4.67 17.17 0.88
CA ARG A 246 5.47 18.35 1.21
C ARG A 246 4.88 19.06 2.44
N GLN A 247 5.70 19.29 3.47
CA GLN A 247 5.34 19.95 4.72
C GLN A 247 5.68 21.44 4.72
N THR A 248 6.68 21.86 3.94
CA THR A 248 7.17 23.24 3.90
C THR A 248 7.11 23.84 2.49
N ASN A 249 7.69 25.02 2.31
CA ASN A 249 7.90 25.64 0.99
C ASN A 249 9.35 25.50 0.52
N ASP A 250 10.18 24.70 1.20
CA ASP A 250 11.55 24.44 0.77
C ASP A 250 11.53 23.61 -0.53
N PRO A 251 12.12 24.12 -1.63
CA PRO A 251 12.15 23.40 -2.91
C PRO A 251 13.03 22.15 -2.88
N THR A 252 13.89 21.97 -1.86
CA THR A 252 14.78 20.82 -1.71
C THR A 252 14.22 19.70 -0.84
N GLU A 253 13.06 19.93 -0.21
CA GLU A 253 12.40 18.96 0.67
C GLU A 253 11.98 17.68 -0.05
N CYS A 254 11.59 17.83 -1.32
CA CYS A 254 11.09 16.74 -2.15
C CYS A 254 12.02 16.48 -3.33
N LEU A 255 12.27 15.21 -3.60
CA LEU A 255 12.89 14.77 -4.83
C LEU A 255 11.96 15.00 -6.03
N PRO A 256 12.49 15.08 -7.27
CA PRO A 256 11.67 15.14 -8.46
C PRO A 256 10.68 13.96 -8.52
N THR A 257 9.46 14.22 -8.97
CA THR A 257 8.45 13.16 -9.17
C THR A 257 8.93 12.17 -10.22
N SER A 258 8.83 10.88 -9.92
CA SER A 258 9.16 9.81 -10.86
C SER A 258 8.17 9.72 -12.02
N THR A 259 8.65 9.22 -13.15
CA THR A 259 7.81 8.84 -14.30
C THR A 259 7.58 7.34 -14.39
N SER A 260 8.48 6.56 -13.80
CA SER A 260 8.41 5.11 -13.77
C SER A 260 9.04 4.59 -12.48
N LEU A 261 8.70 3.35 -12.13
CA LEU A 261 9.23 2.65 -10.98
C LEU A 261 9.96 1.39 -11.46
N ARG A 262 11.05 1.05 -10.78
CA ARG A 262 11.74 -0.24 -10.93
C ARG A 262 11.42 -1.10 -9.73
N ILE A 263 10.89 -2.30 -9.96
CA ILE A 263 10.59 -3.28 -8.92
C ILE A 263 11.41 -4.54 -9.09
N TYR A 264 11.91 -5.08 -7.98
CA TYR A 264 12.57 -6.38 -7.86
C TYR A 264 11.69 -7.29 -7.01
N PRO A 265 11.15 -8.39 -7.56
CA PRO A 265 10.39 -9.37 -6.77
C PRO A 265 11.26 -9.98 -5.66
N PRO A 266 10.68 -10.35 -4.50
CA PRO A 266 11.42 -10.97 -3.41
C PRO A 266 12.16 -12.23 -3.87
N GLY A 267 13.43 -12.36 -3.50
CA GLY A 267 14.26 -13.51 -3.89
C GLY A 267 14.76 -13.49 -5.33
N SER A 268 14.47 -12.45 -6.12
CA SER A 268 14.94 -12.27 -7.50
C SER A 268 15.79 -11.02 -7.67
N ARG A 269 16.82 -11.09 -8.52
CA ARG A 269 17.61 -9.92 -8.95
C ARG A 269 17.15 -9.34 -10.28
N ALA A 270 16.22 -10.01 -10.97
CA ALA A 270 15.63 -9.48 -12.18
C ALA A 270 14.59 -8.40 -11.81
N SER A 271 14.65 -7.25 -12.49
CA SER A 271 13.71 -6.16 -12.27
C SER A 271 12.68 -6.02 -13.39
N LEU A 272 11.54 -5.42 -13.03
CA LEU A 272 10.55 -4.90 -13.97
C LEU A 272 10.52 -3.38 -13.86
N VAL A 273 10.24 -2.69 -14.96
CA VAL A 273 9.99 -1.25 -14.98
C VAL A 273 8.57 -1.00 -15.46
N PHE A 274 7.83 -0.17 -14.73
CA PHE A 274 6.43 0.14 -15.03
C PHE A 274 6.12 1.61 -14.75
N PRO A 275 5.12 2.19 -15.44
CA PRO A 275 4.73 3.58 -15.21
C PRO A 275 4.16 3.75 -13.79
N GLY A 276 4.57 4.83 -13.13
CA GLY A 276 4.15 5.15 -11.78
C GLY A 276 4.74 6.48 -11.37
N GLN A 277 3.95 7.31 -10.69
CA GLN A 277 4.39 8.60 -10.18
C GLN A 277 4.38 8.55 -8.65
N ILE A 278 5.57 8.68 -8.09
CA ILE A 278 5.83 8.79 -6.67
C ILE A 278 6.76 9.99 -6.46
N THR A 279 6.52 10.73 -5.40
CA THR A 279 7.41 11.82 -4.94
C THR A 279 7.84 11.47 -3.53
N ASP A 280 9.14 11.38 -3.31
CA ASP A 280 9.73 11.24 -1.98
C ASP A 280 10.00 12.64 -1.42
N CYS A 281 9.34 12.96 -0.32
CA CYS A 281 9.60 14.15 0.48
C CYS A 281 10.16 13.71 1.84
N LEU A 282 11.08 14.49 2.40
CA LEU A 282 11.69 14.22 3.71
C LEU A 282 12.34 12.83 3.82
N ASN A 283 12.82 12.27 2.70
CA ASN A 283 13.43 10.95 2.63
C ASN A 283 12.51 9.82 3.15
N THR A 284 11.19 10.00 3.02
CA THR A 284 10.21 8.97 3.38
C THR A 284 9.75 8.26 2.12
N PHE A 285 10.35 7.09 1.90
CA PHE A 285 9.98 6.17 0.83
C PHE A 285 10.14 4.74 1.35
N GLU A 286 9.06 4.18 1.89
CA GLU A 286 9.07 2.86 2.52
C GLU A 286 8.12 1.90 1.79
N VAL A 287 8.43 0.60 1.84
CA VAL A 287 7.53 -0.47 1.38
C VAL A 287 7.31 -1.52 2.45
N THR A 288 6.12 -2.11 2.42
CA THR A 288 5.74 -3.25 3.26
C THR A 288 5.98 -4.58 2.51
N PRO A 289 5.88 -5.75 3.16
CA PRO A 289 6.00 -7.01 2.42
C PRO A 289 4.74 -7.27 1.61
N PHE A 290 4.84 -8.08 0.56
CA PHE A 290 3.67 -8.47 -0.22
C PHE A 290 2.62 -9.19 0.64
N GLY A 291 1.38 -8.73 0.54
CA GLY A 291 0.18 -9.41 1.02
C GLY A 291 -0.71 -9.87 -0.15
N PRO A 292 -1.67 -10.76 0.10
CA PRO A 292 -2.62 -11.19 -0.93
C PRO A 292 -3.55 -10.06 -1.37
N GLY A 293 -3.94 -10.06 -2.64
CA GLY A 293 -4.92 -9.11 -3.17
C GLY A 293 -4.29 -7.87 -3.80
N THR A 294 -5.02 -6.75 -3.76
CA THR A 294 -4.67 -5.50 -4.48
C THR A 294 -4.84 -4.24 -3.63
N THR A 295 -5.03 -4.38 -2.32
CA THR A 295 -5.40 -3.29 -1.39
C THR A 295 -4.25 -2.88 -0.47
N GLY A 296 -3.03 -3.23 -0.85
CA GLY A 296 -1.84 -3.06 -0.02
C GLY A 296 -1.72 -4.08 1.10
N ASN A 297 -0.65 -3.93 1.88
CA ASN A 297 -0.39 -4.72 3.07
C ASN A 297 0.15 -3.81 4.21
N PRO A 298 -0.51 -3.72 5.38
CA PRO A 298 -1.83 -4.27 5.66
C PRO A 298 -2.88 -3.68 4.71
N ALA A 299 -3.93 -4.47 4.44
CA ALA A 299 -5.06 -3.99 3.67
C ALA A 299 -5.79 -2.91 4.48
N ASN A 300 -6.10 -1.78 3.84
CA ASN A 300 -6.91 -0.71 4.42
C ASN A 300 -8.39 -0.80 4.01
#